data_AF-A0A2D4KL85-F1
#
_entry.id   AF-A0A2D4KL85-F1
#
_cell.length_a   1.000
_cell.length_b   1.000
_cell.length_c   1.000
_cell.angle_alpha   90.00
_cell.angle_beta   90.00
_cell.angle_gamma   90.00
#
_symmetry.space_group_name_H-M   'P 1'
#
loop_
_entity.id
_entity.type
_entity.pdbx_description
1 polymer ?
#
loop_
_entity_poly.entity_id
_entity_poly.type
_entity_poly.pdbx_seq_one_letter_code
_entity_poly.pdbx_strand_id
1 'polypeptide(L)'
;LLKMDFPDSQTKELCNMILDCCAQQRTYEKFFGLLAGRFCMLKKEYMESFEAIFKEQYDTIHRLETNKLRNVAKMFAHLLYTDSLPWSVLECISLSEETTTSSSRIFVKIFFQELSEYMGLPNLNARLKDETLQPFFEGLLPRDNPRNTRFAINFFTSIGLGGLTDELREHLKNAPKIIMTQKQDVESSDSSSESGTSDSDEDSSSSETSGSSSGSESTSDNTVSSDSDKKKSQKKKNTDKGTLRKQGNKKKKLEKEKERRWPEWENGAARNSER
;
A
#
# COMPACT_ATOMS: atom_id res chain seq x y z
N LEU A 1 -10.21 30.55 13.21
CA LEU A 1 -9.26 30.44 12.10
C LEU A 1 -9.38 31.64 11.17
N LEU A 2 -10.29 31.69 10.17
CA LEU A 2 -10.37 32.85 9.26
C LEU A 2 -10.50 34.22 9.95
N LYS A 3 -11.33 34.33 11.01
CA LYS A 3 -11.49 35.57 11.81
C LYS A 3 -10.25 35.98 12.65
N MET A 4 -9.11 35.31 12.50
CA MET A 4 -7.87 35.62 13.22
C MET A 4 -6.81 36.25 12.31
N ASP A 5 -7.12 36.45 11.02
CA ASP A 5 -6.29 37.16 10.03
C ASP A 5 -4.80 36.79 10.10
N PHE A 6 -4.53 35.48 9.99
CA PHE A 6 -3.16 34.96 9.96
C PHE A 6 -2.40 35.53 8.74
N PRO A 7 -1.12 35.93 8.89
CA PRO A 7 -0.30 36.35 7.77
C PRO A 7 -0.06 35.18 6.81
N ASP A 8 0.05 35.48 5.51
CA ASP A 8 0.13 34.44 4.48
C ASP A 8 1.37 33.52 4.62
N SER A 9 2.43 33.98 5.32
CA SER A 9 3.60 33.15 5.67
C SER A 9 3.30 31.99 6.63
N GLN A 10 2.24 32.08 7.43
CA GLN A 10 1.82 31.05 8.39
C GLN A 10 0.78 30.06 7.82
N THR A 11 0.40 30.22 6.55
CA THR A 11 -0.59 29.34 5.88
C THR A 11 -0.15 27.88 5.86
N LYS A 12 1.12 27.61 5.54
CA LYS A 12 1.70 26.25 5.58
C LYS A 12 1.72 25.67 7.00
N GLU A 13 2.09 26.46 8.00
CA GLU A 13 2.09 26.03 9.41
C GLU A 13 0.68 25.69 9.90
N LEU A 14 -0.33 26.48 9.50
CA LEU A 14 -1.73 26.20 9.79
C LEU A 14 -2.20 24.88 9.15
N CYS A 15 -1.87 24.63 7.89
CA CYS A 15 -2.20 23.37 7.21
C CYS A 15 -1.53 22.17 7.88
N ASN A 16 -0.26 22.30 8.28
CA ASN A 16 0.46 21.28 9.05
C ASN A 16 -0.21 21.02 10.40
N MET A 17 -0.58 22.05 11.15
CA MET A 17 -1.26 21.91 12.45
C MET A 17 -2.61 21.20 12.33
N ILE A 18 -3.38 21.47 11.27
CA ILE A 18 -4.64 20.75 10.98
C ILE A 18 -4.35 19.27 10.70
N LEU A 19 -3.31 18.96 9.92
CA LEU A 19 -2.92 17.58 9.61
C LEU A 19 -2.42 16.82 10.85
N ASP A 20 -1.57 17.43 11.67
CA ASP A 20 -1.04 16.83 12.90
C ASP A 20 -2.16 16.54 13.91
N CYS A 21 -3.13 17.46 14.04
CA CYS A 21 -4.32 17.25 14.87
C CYS A 21 -5.16 16.06 14.37
N CYS A 22 -5.34 15.92 13.05
CA CYS A 22 -6.00 14.76 12.46
C CYS A 22 -5.20 13.46 12.65
N ALA A 23 -3.87 13.51 12.50
CA ALA A 23 -2.98 12.36 12.67
C ALA A 23 -2.95 11.85 14.12
N GLN A 24 -3.00 12.75 15.11
CA GLN A 24 -2.91 12.42 16.54
C GLN A 24 -4.23 11.86 17.12
N GLN A 25 -5.38 12.06 16.46
CA GLN A 25 -6.67 11.59 16.96
C GLN A 25 -6.75 10.05 16.96
N ARG A 26 -7.47 9.46 17.94
CA ARG A 26 -7.58 7.99 18.04
C ARG A 26 -8.26 7.33 16.83
N THR A 27 -9.16 8.06 16.18
CA THR A 27 -9.96 7.61 15.03
C THR A 27 -10.16 8.79 14.09
N TYR A 28 -10.03 8.55 12.79
CA TYR A 28 -10.30 9.57 11.78
C TYR A 28 -11.72 10.15 11.90
N GLU A 29 -11.79 11.48 12.01
CA GLU A 29 -13.05 12.23 12.00
C GLU A 29 -13.17 13.00 10.68
N LYS A 30 -14.28 12.79 9.96
CA LYS A 30 -14.57 13.46 8.68
C LYS A 30 -14.54 15.00 8.76
N PHE A 31 -14.68 15.55 9.97
CA PHE A 31 -14.52 16.98 10.24
C PHE A 31 -13.20 17.55 9.71
N PHE A 32 -12.07 16.84 9.87
CA PHE A 32 -10.77 17.32 9.39
C PHE A 32 -10.68 17.36 7.86
N GLY A 33 -11.24 16.37 7.17
CA GLY A 33 -11.34 16.36 5.71
C GLY A 33 -12.20 17.52 5.19
N LEU A 34 -13.38 17.73 5.78
CA LEU A 34 -14.27 18.85 5.42
C LEU A 34 -13.64 20.22 5.72
N LEU A 35 -12.94 20.35 6.85
CA LEU A 35 -12.25 21.57 7.24
C LEU A 35 -11.12 21.91 6.26
N ALA A 36 -10.25 20.95 5.96
CA ALA A 36 -9.14 21.15 5.02
C ALA A 36 -9.65 21.39 3.59
N GLY A 37 -10.66 20.65 3.13
CA GLY A 37 -11.28 20.87 1.82
C GLY A 37 -11.86 22.28 1.71
N ARG A 38 -12.51 22.77 2.77
CA ARG A 38 -12.98 24.15 2.82
C ARG A 38 -11.85 25.18 2.74
N PHE A 39 -10.67 24.92 3.33
CA PHE A 39 -9.51 25.79 3.16
C PHE A 39 -8.96 25.78 1.73
N CYS A 40 -8.79 24.61 1.12
CA CYS A 40 -8.36 24.49 -0.28
C CYS A 40 -9.27 25.27 -1.24
N MET A 41 -10.60 25.19 -1.04
CA MET A 41 -11.59 25.91 -1.85
C MET A 41 -11.67 27.43 -1.58
N LEU A 42 -11.04 27.93 -0.51
CA LEU A 42 -11.10 29.36 -0.13
C LEU A 42 -9.95 30.18 -0.72
N LYS A 43 -8.73 29.65 -0.73
CA LYS A 43 -7.55 30.28 -1.35
C LYS A 43 -6.64 29.21 -1.97
N LYS A 44 -6.07 29.51 -3.14
CA LYS A 44 -5.09 28.65 -3.83
C LYS A 44 -3.85 28.35 -2.98
N GLU A 45 -3.41 29.31 -2.16
CA GLU A 45 -2.30 29.19 -1.20
C GLU A 45 -2.45 27.99 -0.26
N TYR A 46 -3.67 27.71 0.23
CA TYR A 46 -3.92 26.56 1.10
C TYR A 46 -3.86 25.24 0.34
N MET A 47 -4.36 25.21 -0.90
CA MET A 47 -4.29 24.03 -1.78
C MET A 47 -2.83 23.66 -2.10
N GLU A 48 -2.03 24.65 -2.50
CA GLU A 48 -0.58 24.47 -2.75
C GLU A 48 0.17 24.04 -1.48
N SER A 49 -0.20 24.60 -0.32
CA SER A 49 0.33 24.17 0.97
C SER A 49 0.01 22.70 1.27
N PHE A 50 -1.24 22.27 1.09
CA PHE A 50 -1.64 20.87 1.33
C PHE A 50 -1.02 19.89 0.32
N GLU A 51 -0.76 20.29 -0.93
CA GLU A 51 0.02 19.50 -1.88
C GLU A 51 1.48 19.33 -1.42
N ALA A 52 2.15 20.42 -1.02
CA ALA A 52 3.53 20.34 -0.52
C ALA A 52 3.63 19.45 0.73
N ILE A 53 2.66 19.57 1.63
CA ILE A 53 2.56 18.75 2.84
C ILE A 53 2.28 17.28 2.50
N PHE A 54 1.49 16.97 1.46
CA PHE A 54 1.29 15.58 1.01
C PHE A 54 2.63 14.94 0.60
N LYS A 55 3.44 15.65 -0.18
CA LYS A 55 4.76 15.20 -0.64
C LYS A 55 5.72 15.01 0.54
N GLU A 56 5.91 16.02 1.38
CA GLU A 56 6.74 15.98 2.60
C GLU A 56 6.30 14.85 3.56
N GLN A 57 4.99 14.64 3.69
CA GLN A 57 4.46 13.62 4.56
C GLN A 57 4.61 12.21 3.97
N TYR A 58 4.49 12.04 2.65
CA TYR A 58 4.72 10.76 1.97
C TYR A 58 6.16 10.29 2.14
N ASP A 59 7.15 11.18 1.96
CA ASP A 59 8.58 10.82 2.13
C ASP A 59 8.89 10.33 3.56
N THR A 60 8.20 10.89 4.56
CA THR A 60 8.44 10.62 5.98
C THR A 60 7.53 9.54 6.60
N ILE A 61 6.62 8.91 5.83
CA ILE A 61 5.66 7.88 6.34
C ILE A 61 6.32 6.69 7.06
N HIS A 62 7.57 6.37 6.72
CA HIS A 62 8.32 5.29 7.37
C HIS A 62 8.52 5.54 8.88
N ARG A 63 8.42 6.79 9.35
CA ARG A 63 8.52 7.18 10.76
C ARG A 63 7.18 7.24 11.50
N LEU A 64 6.06 7.20 10.76
CA LEU A 64 4.72 7.31 11.36
C LEU A 64 4.19 5.96 11.86
N GLU A 65 3.53 5.99 13.01
CA GLU A 65 2.81 4.84 13.54
C GLU A 65 1.56 4.51 12.70
N THR A 66 1.16 3.24 12.67
CA THR A 66 0.03 2.74 11.87
C THR A 66 -1.31 3.48 12.09
N ASN A 67 -1.55 4.00 13.29
CA ASN A 67 -2.73 4.81 13.60
C ASN A 67 -2.69 6.18 12.89
N LYS A 68 -1.53 6.85 12.91
CA LYS A 68 -1.32 8.12 12.21
C LYS A 68 -1.47 7.95 10.70
N LEU A 69 -0.82 6.91 10.14
CA LEU A 69 -0.93 6.55 8.73
C LEU A 69 -2.39 6.37 8.29
N ARG A 70 -3.22 5.71 9.12
CA ARG A 70 -4.64 5.51 8.83
C ARG A 70 -5.42 6.81 8.74
N ASN A 71 -5.22 7.74 9.67
CA ASN A 71 -5.96 9.00 9.68
C ASN A 71 -5.51 9.94 8.56
N VAL A 72 -4.20 10.04 8.34
CA VAL A 72 -3.60 10.85 7.25
C VAL A 72 -4.06 10.33 5.89
N ALA A 73 -4.04 9.00 5.67
CA ALA A 73 -4.54 8.39 4.44
C ALA A 73 -6.03 8.70 4.19
N LYS A 74 -6.88 8.57 5.22
CA LYS A 74 -8.32 8.88 5.12
C LYS A 74 -8.59 10.37 4.87
N MET A 75 -7.79 11.26 5.46
CA MET A 75 -7.89 12.71 5.24
C MET A 75 -7.58 13.07 3.80
N PHE A 76 -6.45 12.61 3.24
CA PHE A 76 -6.09 12.91 1.85
C PHE A 76 -7.00 12.21 0.83
N ALA A 77 -7.48 11.00 1.11
CA ALA A 77 -8.49 10.34 0.27
C ALA A 77 -9.80 11.15 0.21
N HIS A 78 -10.20 11.79 1.32
CA HIS A 78 -11.35 12.69 1.32
C HIS A 78 -11.09 13.95 0.50
N LEU A 79 -9.89 14.55 0.59
CA LEU A 79 -9.53 15.75 -0.18
C LEU A 79 -9.48 15.51 -1.70
N LEU A 80 -9.01 14.35 -2.16
CA LEU A 80 -9.11 13.98 -3.59
C LEU A 80 -10.56 13.67 -4.00
N TYR A 81 -11.33 12.97 -3.17
CA TYR A 81 -12.74 12.68 -3.47
C TYR A 81 -13.57 13.96 -3.65
N THR A 82 -13.31 14.99 -2.84
CA THR A 82 -14.01 16.29 -2.93
C THR A 82 -13.39 17.23 -3.96
N ASP A 83 -12.53 16.74 -4.88
CA ASP A 83 -11.78 17.51 -5.88
C ASP A 83 -11.11 18.78 -5.28
N SER A 84 -10.69 18.70 -4.01
CA SER A 84 -10.08 19.80 -3.24
C SER A 84 -8.55 19.81 -3.31
N LEU A 85 -7.95 18.75 -3.86
CA LEU A 85 -6.54 18.66 -4.24
C LEU A 85 -6.46 18.11 -5.67
N PRO A 86 -5.48 18.54 -6.47
CA PRO A 86 -5.25 17.98 -7.80
C PRO A 86 -4.73 16.55 -7.68
N TRP A 87 -5.06 15.69 -8.66
CA TRP A 87 -4.62 14.29 -8.68
C TRP A 87 -3.10 14.14 -8.95
N SER A 88 -2.43 15.20 -9.39
CA SER A 88 -0.97 15.29 -9.55
C SER A 88 -0.19 15.01 -8.25
N VAL A 89 -0.81 15.16 -7.07
CA VAL A 89 -0.14 14.82 -5.80
C VAL A 89 0.27 13.35 -5.71
N LEU A 90 -0.36 12.46 -6.49
CA LEU A 90 -0.07 11.02 -6.51
C LEU A 90 1.24 10.65 -7.22
N GLU A 91 1.84 11.58 -7.98
CA GLU A 91 3.10 11.40 -8.70
C GLU A 91 4.27 10.96 -7.79
N CYS A 92 4.29 11.39 -6.52
CA CYS A 92 5.32 10.97 -5.56
C CYS A 92 5.20 9.50 -5.12
N ILE A 93 4.08 8.81 -5.42
CA ILE A 93 3.84 7.43 -4.99
C ILE A 93 4.39 6.45 -6.02
N SER A 94 5.60 5.94 -5.77
CA SER A 94 6.14 4.78 -6.48
C SER A 94 5.79 3.44 -5.79
N LEU A 95 5.24 2.51 -6.58
CA LEU A 95 4.97 1.12 -6.24
C LEU A 95 6.00 0.19 -6.91
N SER A 96 7.12 -0.03 -6.24
CA SER A 96 8.15 -0.99 -6.66
C SER A 96 8.52 -1.96 -5.53
N GLU A 97 9.15 -3.08 -5.88
CA GLU A 97 9.58 -4.07 -4.89
C GLU A 97 10.65 -3.51 -3.93
N GLU A 98 11.51 -2.61 -4.43
CA GLU A 98 12.70 -2.08 -3.74
C GLU A 98 12.44 -0.75 -3.01
N THR A 99 11.67 0.18 -3.59
CA THR A 99 11.43 1.51 -2.98
C THR A 99 10.26 1.53 -1.99
N THR A 100 9.28 0.64 -2.14
CA THR A 100 8.03 0.73 -1.37
C THR A 100 8.11 0.00 -0.01
N THR A 101 8.35 0.77 1.06
CA THR A 101 8.38 0.29 2.45
C THR A 101 7.06 -0.32 2.92
N SER A 102 7.08 -1.07 4.03
CA SER A 102 5.86 -1.62 4.65
C SER A 102 4.86 -0.53 5.08
N SER A 103 5.34 0.60 5.61
CA SER A 103 4.51 1.77 5.94
C SER A 103 3.87 2.38 4.69
N SER A 104 4.62 2.50 3.58
CA SER A 104 4.11 2.94 2.28
C SER A 104 2.98 2.02 1.78
N ARG A 105 3.19 0.70 1.84
CA ARG A 105 2.16 -0.31 1.46
C ARG A 105 0.89 -0.18 2.30
N ILE A 106 1.01 0.05 3.61
CA ILE A 106 -0.14 0.25 4.51
C ILE A 106 -0.87 1.56 4.21
N PHE A 107 -0.13 2.65 3.98
CA PHE A 107 -0.68 3.95 3.62
C PHE A 107 -1.50 3.88 2.33
N VAL A 108 -0.88 3.43 1.24
CA VAL A 108 -1.51 3.32 -0.08
C VAL A 108 -2.70 2.35 -0.05
N LYS A 109 -2.61 1.25 0.71
CA LYS A 109 -3.75 0.34 0.95
C LYS A 109 -4.95 1.05 1.57
N ILE A 110 -4.75 1.76 2.69
CA ILE A 110 -5.87 2.43 3.40
C ILE A 110 -6.42 3.57 2.55
N PHE A 111 -5.55 4.31 1.88
CA PHE A 111 -5.88 5.42 1.00
C PHE A 111 -6.81 5.00 -0.14
N PHE A 112 -6.42 4.01 -0.94
CA PHE A 112 -7.25 3.54 -2.05
C PHE A 112 -8.51 2.78 -1.59
N GLN A 113 -8.49 2.11 -0.43
CA GLN A 113 -9.71 1.53 0.15
C GLN A 113 -10.73 2.63 0.47
N GLU A 114 -10.33 3.67 1.22
CA GLU A 114 -11.21 4.81 1.55
C GLU A 114 -11.72 5.53 0.29
N LEU A 115 -10.85 5.75 -0.70
CA LEU A 115 -11.21 6.41 -1.96
C LEU A 115 -12.25 5.56 -2.74
N SER A 116 -12.06 4.24 -2.78
CA SER A 116 -13.02 3.30 -3.38
C SER A 116 -14.35 3.22 -2.63
N GLU A 117 -14.36 3.46 -1.32
CA GLU A 117 -15.59 3.54 -0.50
C GLU A 117 -16.38 4.85 -0.79
N TYR A 118 -15.69 5.97 -1.09
CA TYR A 118 -16.36 7.23 -1.44
C TYR A 118 -16.85 7.28 -2.89
N MET A 119 -16.03 6.92 -3.87
CA MET A 119 -16.36 7.04 -5.30
C MET A 119 -17.05 5.80 -5.87
N GLY A 120 -16.80 4.63 -5.28
CA GLY A 120 -17.03 3.34 -5.92
C GLY A 120 -15.92 2.98 -6.92
N LEU A 121 -15.64 1.67 -7.03
CA LEU A 121 -14.65 1.11 -7.95
C LEU A 121 -14.78 1.56 -9.43
N PRO A 122 -15.98 1.63 -10.06
CA PRO A 122 -16.07 2.00 -11.48
C PRO A 122 -15.72 3.47 -11.74
N ASN A 123 -16.14 4.38 -10.86
CA ASN A 123 -15.84 5.81 -11.00
C ASN A 123 -14.35 6.10 -10.77
N LEU A 124 -13.73 5.39 -9.81
CA LEU A 124 -12.28 5.44 -9.61
C LEU A 124 -11.52 4.91 -10.83
N ASN A 125 -11.97 3.80 -11.44
CA ASN A 125 -11.37 3.26 -12.67
C ASN A 125 -11.49 4.26 -13.83
N ALA A 126 -12.63 4.95 -13.98
CA ALA A 126 -12.82 5.97 -15.00
C ALA A 126 -11.86 7.16 -14.81
N ARG A 127 -11.64 7.63 -13.57
CA ARG A 127 -10.68 8.72 -13.27
C ARG A 127 -9.21 8.29 -13.47
N LEU A 128 -8.85 7.06 -13.10
CA LEU A 128 -7.47 6.55 -13.28
C LEU A 128 -7.10 6.28 -14.75
N LYS A 129 -8.10 6.17 -15.64
CA LYS A 129 -7.91 5.97 -17.09
C LYS A 129 -7.84 7.27 -17.90
N ASP A 130 -8.10 8.42 -17.28
CA ASP A 130 -8.04 9.71 -17.94
C ASP A 130 -6.62 9.96 -18.50
N GLU A 131 -6.51 10.11 -19.82
CA GLU A 131 -5.24 10.28 -20.53
C GLU A 131 -4.43 11.47 -20.01
N THR A 132 -5.10 12.52 -19.52
CA THR A 132 -4.44 13.71 -18.96
C THR A 132 -3.76 13.45 -17.62
N LEU A 133 -4.15 12.39 -16.91
CA LEU A 133 -3.66 12.06 -15.56
C LEU A 133 -2.69 10.87 -15.55
N GLN A 134 -2.60 10.10 -16.64
CA GLN A 134 -1.69 8.95 -16.75
C GLN A 134 -0.23 9.21 -16.33
N PRO A 135 0.45 10.33 -16.67
CA PRO A 135 1.83 10.56 -16.23
C PRO A 135 1.98 10.60 -14.70
N PHE A 136 1.00 11.16 -13.98
CA PHE A 136 1.00 11.18 -12.51
C PHE A 136 0.73 9.80 -11.89
N PHE A 137 0.32 8.82 -12.68
CA PHE A 137 0.05 7.45 -12.24
C PHE A 137 1.11 6.45 -12.70
N GLU A 138 2.19 6.86 -13.39
CA GLU A 138 3.30 5.98 -13.78
C GLU A 138 3.92 5.26 -12.58
N GLY A 139 4.10 5.97 -11.46
CA GLY A 139 4.58 5.38 -10.20
C GLY A 139 3.61 4.36 -9.59
N LEU A 140 2.30 4.51 -9.80
CA LEU A 140 1.26 3.63 -9.25
C LEU A 140 0.96 2.42 -10.15
N LEU A 141 1.05 2.60 -11.47
CA LEU A 141 0.69 1.63 -12.50
C LEU A 141 1.89 1.41 -13.46
N PRO A 142 3.08 1.00 -12.96
CA PRO A 142 4.29 0.95 -13.75
C PRO A 142 4.18 -0.03 -14.93
N ARG A 143 4.45 0.47 -16.14
CA ARG A 143 4.38 -0.26 -17.41
C ARG A 143 5.74 -0.76 -17.90
N ASP A 144 6.84 -0.27 -17.33
CA ASP A 144 8.20 -0.41 -17.87
C ASP A 144 8.81 -1.79 -17.61
N ASN A 145 8.70 -2.27 -16.37
CA ASN A 145 9.33 -3.52 -15.94
C ASN A 145 8.26 -4.54 -15.52
N PRO A 146 8.22 -5.75 -16.13
CA PRO A 146 7.23 -6.76 -15.81
C PRO A 146 7.28 -7.24 -14.34
N ARG A 147 8.37 -7.03 -13.61
CA ARG A 147 8.44 -7.27 -12.16
C ARG A 147 7.61 -6.24 -11.38
N ASN A 148 7.76 -4.95 -11.69
CA ASN A 148 6.99 -3.88 -11.06
C ASN A 148 5.51 -3.95 -11.44
N THR A 149 5.19 -4.26 -12.70
CA THR A 149 3.81 -4.49 -13.15
C THR A 149 3.15 -5.65 -12.39
N ARG A 150 3.86 -6.78 -12.19
CA ARG A 150 3.38 -7.90 -11.35
C ARG A 150 3.19 -7.49 -9.89
N PHE A 151 4.12 -6.71 -9.35
CA PHE A 151 4.02 -6.19 -7.98
C PHE A 151 2.77 -5.33 -7.80
N ALA A 152 2.52 -4.38 -8.70
CA ALA A 152 1.32 -3.53 -8.67
C ALA A 152 0.01 -4.34 -8.78
N ILE A 153 -0.07 -5.30 -9.71
CA ILE A 153 -1.24 -6.21 -9.84
C ILE A 153 -1.46 -6.99 -8.54
N ASN A 154 -0.40 -7.59 -7.97
CA ASN A 154 -0.48 -8.36 -6.73
C ASN A 154 -0.87 -7.48 -5.53
N PHE A 155 -0.37 -6.24 -5.50
CA PHE A 155 -0.67 -5.26 -4.47
C PHE A 155 -2.16 -4.87 -4.49
N PHE A 156 -2.67 -4.35 -5.62
CA PHE A 156 -4.08 -3.95 -5.71
C PHE A 156 -5.06 -5.12 -5.57
N THR A 157 -4.72 -6.32 -6.04
CA THR A 157 -5.53 -7.52 -5.78
C THR A 157 -5.55 -7.91 -4.29
N SER A 158 -4.43 -7.81 -3.58
CA SER A 158 -4.37 -8.05 -2.11
C SER A 158 -5.14 -7.01 -1.29
N ILE A 159 -5.41 -5.84 -1.86
CA ILE A 159 -6.23 -4.77 -1.25
C ILE A 159 -7.73 -5.01 -1.48
N GLY A 160 -8.10 -5.77 -2.52
CA GLY A 160 -9.47 -5.97 -2.98
C GLY A 160 -9.86 -5.10 -4.19
N LEU A 161 -8.92 -4.36 -4.77
CA LEU A 161 -9.14 -3.40 -5.86
C LEU A 161 -8.61 -3.89 -7.22
N GLY A 162 -8.68 -5.21 -7.45
CA GLY A 162 -8.10 -5.85 -8.64
C GLY A 162 -8.61 -5.30 -9.98
N GLY A 163 -9.85 -4.79 -10.04
CA GLY A 163 -10.44 -4.20 -11.24
C GLY A 163 -9.83 -2.89 -11.72
N LEU A 164 -8.95 -2.25 -10.92
CA LEU A 164 -8.13 -1.12 -11.36
C LEU A 164 -6.93 -1.57 -12.21
N THR A 165 -6.60 -2.87 -12.20
CA THR A 165 -5.37 -3.41 -12.81
C THR A 165 -5.61 -4.26 -14.06
N ASP A 166 -6.84 -4.26 -14.59
CA ASP A 166 -7.17 -5.10 -15.75
C ASP A 166 -6.41 -4.70 -17.03
N GLU A 167 -6.12 -3.41 -17.21
CA GLU A 167 -5.27 -2.91 -18.30
C GLU A 167 -3.80 -3.36 -18.13
N LEU A 168 -3.24 -3.25 -16.92
CA LEU A 168 -1.90 -3.79 -16.61
C LEU A 168 -1.81 -5.31 -16.85
N ARG A 169 -2.88 -6.06 -16.56
CA ARG A 169 -2.96 -7.50 -16.83
C ARG A 169 -2.97 -7.80 -18.33
N GLU A 170 -3.62 -6.96 -19.14
CA GLU A 170 -3.59 -7.07 -20.60
C GLU A 170 -2.21 -6.71 -21.17
N HIS A 171 -1.60 -5.63 -20.69
CA HIS A 171 -0.22 -5.25 -21.03
C HIS A 171 0.77 -6.38 -20.71
N LEU A 172 0.64 -7.03 -19.55
CA LEU A 172 1.47 -8.19 -19.18
C LEU A 172 1.20 -9.42 -20.06
N LYS A 173 -0.04 -9.64 -20.52
CA LYS A 173 -0.37 -10.70 -21.51
C LYS A 173 0.18 -10.41 -22.91
N ASN A 174 0.33 -9.14 -23.27
CA ASN A 174 0.87 -8.71 -24.56
C ASN A 174 2.40 -8.56 -24.55
N ALA A 175 3.02 -8.30 -23.39
CA ALA A 175 4.47 -8.24 -23.21
C ALA A 175 5.26 -9.45 -23.78
N PRO A 176 4.86 -10.73 -23.58
CA PRO A 176 5.56 -11.85 -24.20
C PRO A 176 5.42 -11.90 -25.73
N LYS A 177 4.38 -11.27 -26.31
CA LYS A 177 4.27 -11.11 -27.77
C LYS A 177 5.23 -10.02 -28.25
N ILE A 178 5.26 -8.88 -27.57
CA ILE A 178 6.17 -7.76 -27.90
C ILE A 178 7.62 -8.22 -27.83
N ILE A 179 8.02 -8.98 -26.80
CA ILE A 179 9.40 -9.54 -26.70
C ILE A 179 9.71 -10.52 -27.84
N MET A 180 8.71 -11.27 -28.34
CA MET A 180 8.88 -12.14 -29.51
C MET A 180 9.05 -11.32 -30.79
N THR A 181 8.24 -10.26 -31.00
CA THR A 181 8.37 -9.34 -32.14
C THR A 181 9.69 -8.59 -32.10
N GLN A 182 10.06 -8.00 -30.95
CA GLN A 182 11.33 -7.27 -30.78
C GLN A 182 12.57 -8.17 -30.94
N LYS A 183 12.46 -9.49 -30.76
CA LYS A 183 13.53 -10.43 -31.06
C LYS A 183 13.56 -10.85 -32.55
N GLN A 184 12.40 -10.90 -33.21
CA GLN A 184 12.33 -11.16 -34.66
C GLN A 184 12.75 -9.93 -35.49
N ASP A 185 12.52 -8.71 -35.01
CA ASP A 185 12.87 -7.48 -35.72
C ASP A 185 14.40 -7.23 -35.78
N VAL A 186 15.19 -7.82 -34.87
CA VAL A 186 16.68 -7.81 -34.94
C VAL A 186 17.27 -8.92 -35.82
N GLU A 187 16.48 -9.94 -36.18
CA GLU A 187 16.89 -11.02 -37.10
C GLU A 187 16.38 -10.80 -38.54
N SER A 188 15.58 -9.73 -38.78
CA SER A 188 14.91 -9.50 -40.07
C SER A 188 15.46 -8.32 -40.89
N SER A 189 16.56 -7.69 -40.46
CA SER A 189 17.13 -6.50 -41.12
C SER A 189 18.49 -6.69 -41.80
N ASP A 190 18.97 -7.93 -41.97
CA ASP A 190 20.12 -8.21 -42.84
C ASP A 190 19.98 -9.57 -43.55
N SER A 191 19.59 -9.52 -44.83
CA SER A 191 19.66 -10.67 -45.74
C SER A 191 19.68 -10.23 -47.20
N SER A 192 20.85 -10.36 -47.84
CA SER A 192 21.07 -10.46 -49.30
C SER A 192 22.50 -11.02 -49.50
N SER A 193 22.71 -12.34 -49.57
CA SER A 193 22.72 -13.20 -50.79
C SER A 193 24.00 -13.07 -51.66
N GLU A 194 24.79 -14.11 -51.99
CA GLU A 194 24.62 -15.57 -51.81
C GLU A 194 25.95 -16.39 -51.80
N SER A 195 25.88 -17.62 -51.25
CA SER A 195 26.63 -18.86 -51.64
C SER A 195 28.14 -19.05 -51.41
N GLY A 196 28.50 -20.27 -50.94
CA GLY A 196 29.87 -20.82 -50.92
C GLY A 196 29.97 -22.15 -50.16
N THR A 197 29.99 -23.29 -50.87
CA THR A 197 29.98 -24.66 -50.29
C THR A 197 31.38 -25.20 -49.99
N SER A 198 31.52 -25.95 -48.88
CA SER A 198 32.47 -27.08 -48.81
C SER A 198 32.11 -28.02 -47.65
N ASP A 199 31.94 -29.31 -47.95
CA ASP A 199 31.80 -30.40 -46.99
C ASP A 199 33.10 -30.62 -46.19
N SER A 200 32.96 -31.16 -44.98
CA SER A 200 33.93 -32.10 -44.41
C SER A 200 33.32 -32.79 -43.18
N ASP A 201 33.05 -34.08 -43.29
CA ASP A 201 32.79 -34.97 -42.15
C ASP A 201 34.05 -35.11 -41.27
N GLU A 202 33.88 -35.37 -39.97
CA GLU A 202 34.71 -36.37 -39.27
C GLU A 202 34.05 -36.83 -37.95
N ASP A 203 34.23 -38.12 -37.64
CA ASP A 203 33.69 -38.86 -36.49
C ASP A 203 34.21 -38.33 -35.12
N SER A 204 33.63 -38.60 -33.95
CA SER A 204 33.27 -39.93 -33.47
C SER A 204 32.58 -39.93 -32.08
N SER A 205 32.19 -41.14 -31.65
CA SER A 205 31.73 -41.54 -30.31
C SER A 205 32.64 -41.05 -29.15
N SER A 206 32.21 -40.95 -27.89
CA SER A 206 31.49 -41.99 -27.14
C SER A 206 30.97 -41.56 -25.75
N SER A 207 29.87 -42.22 -25.38
CA SER A 207 29.33 -42.58 -24.05
C SER A 207 30.18 -42.49 -22.76
N GLU A 208 29.50 -42.05 -21.68
CA GLU A 208 29.58 -42.55 -20.27
C GLU A 208 30.85 -42.21 -19.44
N THR A 209 30.77 -41.56 -18.28
CA THR A 209 30.32 -42.18 -17.01
C THR A 209 30.38 -41.17 -15.83
N SER A 210 29.64 -41.48 -14.75
CA SER A 210 29.79 -40.87 -13.43
C SER A 210 31.08 -41.31 -12.69
N GLY A 211 31.76 -40.40 -11.98
CA GLY A 211 32.91 -40.76 -11.14
C GLY A 211 33.23 -39.73 -10.07
N SER A 212 32.82 -39.99 -8.83
CA SER A 212 33.14 -39.17 -7.65
C SER A 212 34.49 -39.54 -7.00
N SER A 213 35.05 -38.58 -6.25
CA SER A 213 35.77 -38.72 -4.96
C SER A 213 37.26 -38.36 -4.86
N SER A 214 37.51 -37.49 -3.86
CA SER A 214 38.64 -37.42 -2.91
C SER A 214 40.11 -37.30 -3.38
N GLY A 215 40.74 -36.23 -2.90
CA GLY A 215 42.18 -36.12 -2.63
C GLY A 215 42.45 -35.02 -1.59
N SER A 216 42.97 -35.39 -0.43
CA SER A 216 43.49 -34.52 0.65
C SER A 216 44.94 -34.07 0.32
N GLU A 217 45.60 -33.11 0.97
CA GLU A 217 46.01 -33.01 2.40
C GLU A 217 46.50 -31.58 2.79
N SER A 218 46.54 -31.28 4.11
CA SER A 218 47.38 -30.26 4.80
C SER A 218 47.11 -28.75 4.55
N THR A 219 47.20 -27.79 5.49
CA THR A 219 47.36 -27.65 6.99
C THR A 219 46.87 -26.20 7.33
N SER A 220 46.49 -25.73 8.53
CA SER A 220 46.94 -26.00 9.91
C SER A 220 45.88 -25.56 10.96
N ASP A 221 45.94 -26.14 12.17
CA ASP A 221 45.74 -25.56 13.53
C ASP A 221 44.67 -24.44 13.78
N ASN A 222 43.78 -24.49 14.78
CA ASN A 222 44.10 -24.80 16.19
C ASN A 222 42.87 -24.94 17.14
N THR A 223 43.10 -25.61 18.28
CA THR A 223 42.44 -25.47 19.62
C THR A 223 40.99 -25.96 19.93
N VAL A 224 40.95 -26.97 20.81
CA VAL A 224 40.09 -27.24 22.01
C VAL A 224 38.61 -27.70 21.94
N SER A 225 38.44 -29.00 22.22
CA SER A 225 37.58 -29.61 23.28
C SER A 225 36.20 -28.99 23.60
N SER A 226 35.07 -29.72 23.53
CA SER A 226 34.88 -31.01 24.24
C SER A 226 33.54 -31.70 23.90
N ASP A 227 33.54 -33.03 24.04
CA ASP A 227 32.44 -33.98 23.88
C ASP A 227 31.14 -33.70 24.67
N SER A 228 29.98 -34.06 24.11
CA SER A 228 29.15 -35.18 24.64
C SER A 228 27.80 -35.39 23.93
N ASP A 229 27.52 -36.65 23.64
CA ASP A 229 26.42 -37.25 22.88
C ASP A 229 24.94 -36.91 23.17
N LYS A 230 24.17 -36.86 22.07
CA LYS A 230 22.88 -37.54 21.80
C LYS A 230 22.09 -38.17 22.98
N LYS A 231 20.78 -37.84 23.10
CA LYS A 231 19.65 -38.69 22.60
C LYS A 231 18.23 -38.15 22.84
N LYS A 232 17.37 -38.48 21.86
CA LYS A 232 15.89 -38.61 21.83
C LYS A 232 15.11 -38.54 23.17
N SER A 233 13.98 -37.82 23.15
CA SER A 233 12.73 -38.28 23.80
C SER A 233 11.47 -37.61 23.22
N GLN A 234 10.47 -38.41 22.81
CA GLN A 234 9.10 -37.93 22.59
C GLN A 234 8.27 -38.11 23.88
N LYS A 235 7.55 -37.08 24.35
CA LYS A 235 6.31 -37.33 25.12
C LYS A 235 5.31 -36.16 25.13
N LYS A 236 4.03 -36.53 25.11
CA LYS A 236 2.83 -35.66 25.13
C LYS A 236 2.57 -35.03 26.50
N LYS A 237 2.01 -33.82 26.52
CA LYS A 237 0.75 -33.38 27.21
C LYS A 237 0.63 -31.84 27.02
N ASN A 238 -0.44 -31.26 26.48
CA ASN A 238 -1.85 -31.27 26.88
C ASN A 238 -2.18 -30.40 28.13
N THR A 239 -2.04 -29.07 28.01
CA THR A 239 -2.69 -28.05 28.87
C THR A 239 -2.71 -26.66 28.19
N ASP A 240 -3.81 -26.26 27.56
CA ASP A 240 -4.39 -24.92 27.79
C ASP A 240 -5.86 -24.84 27.33
N LYS A 241 -6.77 -24.73 28.30
CA LYS A 241 -8.20 -24.42 28.11
C LYS A 241 -8.74 -23.56 29.27
N GLY A 242 -7.87 -22.72 29.85
CA GLY A 242 -8.21 -21.93 31.05
C GLY A 242 -8.77 -20.52 30.76
N THR A 243 -8.39 -19.91 29.63
CA THR A 243 -8.37 -18.44 29.50
C THR A 243 -9.66 -17.82 28.97
N LEU A 244 -10.49 -18.59 28.25
CA LEU A 244 -11.73 -18.10 27.62
C LEU A 244 -12.90 -17.84 28.59
N ARG A 245 -12.87 -18.40 29.81
CA ARG A 245 -14.03 -18.38 30.72
C ARG A 245 -14.12 -17.14 31.62
N LYS A 246 -13.08 -16.28 31.68
CA LYS A 246 -13.03 -15.08 32.54
C LYS A 246 -13.56 -13.79 31.90
N GLN A 247 -13.62 -13.67 30.57
CA GLN A 247 -14.12 -12.45 29.92
C GLN A 247 -15.66 -12.34 29.90
N GLY A 248 -16.38 -13.46 29.78
CA GLY A 248 -17.85 -13.45 29.72
C GLY A 248 -18.54 -12.85 30.95
N ASN A 249 -18.05 -13.16 32.16
CA ASN A 249 -18.63 -12.63 33.40
C ASN A 249 -18.39 -11.12 33.62
N LYS A 250 -17.38 -10.52 32.97
CA LYS A 250 -17.13 -9.08 33.09
C LYS A 250 -18.10 -8.26 32.23
N LYS A 251 -18.44 -8.77 31.04
CA LYS A 251 -19.41 -8.14 30.13
C LYS A 251 -20.83 -8.13 30.72
N LYS A 252 -21.28 -9.27 31.26
CA LYS A 252 -22.61 -9.43 31.87
C LYS A 252 -22.85 -8.60 33.13
N LYS A 253 -21.79 -8.15 33.82
CA LYS A 253 -21.91 -7.26 35.00
C LYS A 253 -22.10 -5.79 34.60
N LEU A 254 -21.51 -5.37 33.48
CA LEU A 254 -21.58 -3.99 32.95
C LEU A 254 -22.92 -3.67 32.26
N GLU A 255 -23.55 -4.64 31.58
CA GLU A 255 -24.91 -4.43 31.03
C GLU A 255 -25.94 -4.22 32.13
N LYS A 256 -25.92 -5.06 33.18
CA LYS A 256 -26.87 -5.01 34.30
C LYS A 256 -26.71 -3.77 35.21
N GLU A 257 -25.64 -3.00 35.03
CA GLU A 257 -25.40 -1.73 35.72
C GLU A 257 -25.88 -0.53 34.90
N LYS A 258 -25.87 -0.61 33.56
CA LYS A 258 -26.49 0.40 32.67
C LYS A 258 -28.01 0.37 32.74
N GLU A 259 -28.60 -0.82 32.77
CA GLU A 259 -30.06 -1.03 32.81
C GLU A 259 -30.71 -0.52 34.12
N ARG A 260 -29.91 -0.28 35.17
CA ARG A 260 -30.36 0.25 36.46
C ARG A 260 -30.26 1.77 36.62
N ARG A 261 -29.78 2.50 35.59
CA ARG A 261 -29.45 3.93 35.70
C ARG A 261 -30.31 4.85 34.84
N TRP A 262 -31.56 4.44 34.61
CA TRP A 262 -32.64 5.26 34.02
C TRP A 262 -33.91 5.02 34.83
N PRO A 263 -34.43 6.05 35.50
CA PRO A 263 -35.73 6.58 35.12
C PRO A 263 -35.82 8.13 35.19
N GLU A 264 -36.99 8.65 34.79
CA GLU A 264 -37.49 10.02 35.01
C GLU A 264 -36.80 11.18 34.26
N TRP A 265 -37.31 11.49 33.05
CA TRP A 265 -37.48 12.88 32.60
C TRP A 265 -38.63 13.10 31.60
N GLU A 266 -39.17 12.06 30.95
CA GLU A 266 -40.34 12.18 30.07
C GLU A 266 -41.67 12.03 30.82
N ASN A 267 -42.13 13.09 31.51
CA ASN A 267 -43.53 13.28 31.94
C ASN A 267 -43.81 14.71 32.45
N GLY A 268 -43.48 15.74 31.66
CA GLY A 268 -43.53 17.15 32.13
C GLY A 268 -44.03 18.22 31.15
N ALA A 269 -44.38 17.90 29.90
CA ALA A 269 -44.61 18.90 28.84
C ALA A 269 -45.99 18.84 28.15
N ALA A 270 -47.02 18.31 28.83
CA ALA A 270 -48.37 18.19 28.28
C ALA A 270 -49.46 18.64 29.28
N ARG A 271 -49.31 19.85 29.84
CA ARG A 271 -50.36 20.51 30.66
C ARG A 271 -50.13 22.01 30.85
N ASN A 272 -50.33 22.80 29.79
CA ASN A 272 -50.79 24.20 29.93
C ASN A 272 -51.30 24.76 28.59
N SER A 273 -52.57 24.51 28.29
CA SER A 273 -53.31 25.17 27.20
C SER A 273 -54.82 25.02 27.43
N GLU A 274 -55.35 25.58 28.53
CA GLU A 274 -56.79 25.82 28.73
C GLU A 274 -57.05 26.59 30.05
N ARG A 275 -56.92 27.92 30.00
CA ARG A 275 -57.77 28.93 30.68
C ARG A 275 -57.31 30.35 30.38
#